data_AF-A0A1Y6CQS7-F1
#
_entry.id   AF-A0A1Y6CQS7-F1
#
_cell.length_a   1.000
_cell.length_b   1.000
_cell.length_c   1.000
_cell.angle_alpha   90.00
_cell.angle_beta   90.00
_cell.angle_gamma   90.00
#
_symmetry.space_group_name_H-M   'P 1'
#
loop_
_entity.id
_entity.type
_entity.pdbx_description
1 polymer ?
#
loop_
_entity_poly.entity_id
_entity_poly.type
_entity_poly.pdbx_seq_one_letter_code
_entity_poly.pdbx_strand_id
1 'polypeptide(L)'
;MPIYMCDGLSANLLAEKYKVIQVHCLDHARRQFLDLQSSFPSETAYILEKLGQVYYADRKAKQLQLNPTDRMKYHQKHSAKVKEELGHWMMKGLASGDIEKNGPLGGAVNYMLKRWTELNEFMHTPGVPVSNAECERTI
;
A
#
# COMPACT_ATOMS: atom_id res chain seq x y z
N MET A 1 -6.64 4.79 -27.13
CA MET A 1 -7.29 6.06 -26.72
C MET A 1 -6.23 6.93 -26.05
N PRO A 2 -6.09 8.23 -26.38
CA PRO A 2 -4.97 9.02 -25.88
C PRO A 2 -5.17 9.38 -24.40
N ILE A 3 -4.12 9.16 -23.60
CA ILE A 3 -4.07 9.52 -22.17
C ILE A 3 -3.43 10.91 -22.08
N TYR A 4 -4.12 11.85 -21.43
CA TYR A 4 -3.64 13.19 -21.14
C TYR A 4 -3.24 13.26 -19.66
N MET A 5 -2.03 13.76 -19.36
CA MET A 5 -1.52 13.95 -17.99
C MET A 5 -1.22 15.43 -17.77
N CYS A 6 -1.69 15.98 -16.65
CA CYS A 6 -1.31 17.31 -16.16
C CYS A 6 -1.11 17.23 -14.65
N ASP A 7 0.02 17.76 -14.21
CA ASP A 7 0.48 17.88 -12.84
C ASP A 7 -0.39 18.90 -12.09
N GLY A 8 -0.91 18.46 -10.95
CA GLY A 8 -2.03 19.12 -10.27
C GLY A 8 -1.71 20.52 -9.77
N LEU A 9 -2.17 21.53 -10.50
CA LEU A 9 -2.63 22.80 -9.94
C LEU A 9 -4.10 22.99 -10.30
N SER A 10 -4.97 22.94 -9.29
CA SER A 10 -6.29 23.60 -9.23
C SER A 10 -7.09 23.72 -10.55
N ALA A 11 -7.37 22.61 -11.23
CA ALA A 11 -8.40 22.53 -12.28
C ALA A 11 -8.73 21.08 -12.70
N ASN A 12 -9.17 20.22 -11.77
CA ASN A 12 -9.69 18.90 -12.16
C ASN A 12 -11.20 18.90 -12.37
N LEU A 13 -11.64 19.64 -13.39
CA LEU A 13 -12.93 19.47 -14.07
C LEU A 13 -12.99 18.16 -14.91
N LEU A 14 -11.95 17.33 -14.85
CA LEU A 14 -11.82 16.09 -15.63
C LEU A 14 -12.12 14.81 -14.83
N ALA A 15 -12.35 14.93 -13.51
CA ALA A 15 -12.66 13.79 -12.64
C ALA A 15 -14.02 13.14 -12.94
N GLU A 16 -14.90 13.80 -13.69
CA GLU A 16 -16.26 13.29 -13.98
C GLU A 16 -16.32 12.34 -15.19
N LYS A 17 -15.32 12.34 -16.08
CA LYS A 17 -15.46 11.67 -17.40
C LYS A 17 -14.79 10.31 -17.53
N TYR A 18 -13.87 9.97 -16.64
CA TYR A 18 -13.27 8.65 -16.60
C TYR A 18 -13.43 8.13 -15.18
N LYS A 19 -14.24 7.08 -15.02
CA LYS A 19 -14.10 6.13 -13.93
C LYS A 19 -12.68 5.56 -14.02
N VAL A 20 -11.69 6.33 -13.57
CA VAL A 20 -10.41 5.80 -13.15
C VAL A 20 -10.80 4.91 -12.00
N ILE A 21 -10.89 3.61 -12.28
CA ILE A 21 -11.06 2.59 -11.26
C ILE A 21 -9.79 2.72 -10.41
N GLN A 22 -9.87 3.54 -9.37
CA GLN A 22 -8.79 3.77 -8.43
C GLN A 22 -8.61 2.47 -7.67
N VAL A 23 -7.79 1.56 -8.21
CA VAL A 23 -7.47 0.33 -7.51
C VAL A 23 -6.55 0.73 -6.36
N HIS A 24 -7.12 0.89 -5.17
CA HIS A 24 -6.45 1.32 -3.95
C HIS A 24 -5.39 0.29 -3.51
N CYS A 25 -4.14 0.43 -3.96
CA CYS A 25 -3.04 -0.50 -3.65
C CYS A 25 -2.13 -0.01 -2.53
N LEU A 26 -1.27 -0.92 -2.08
CA LEU A 26 -0.12 -0.65 -1.21
C LEU A 26 0.76 0.49 -1.76
N ASP A 27 0.83 0.66 -3.08
CA ASP A 27 1.60 1.74 -3.73
C ASP A 27 1.06 3.13 -3.39
N HIS A 28 -0.27 3.29 -3.34
CA HIS A 28 -0.90 4.55 -2.98
C HIS A 28 -0.68 4.86 -1.50
N ALA A 29 -0.87 3.86 -0.63
CA ALA A 29 -0.57 4.03 0.80
C ALA A 29 0.90 4.42 1.00
N ARG A 30 1.82 3.74 0.31
CA ARG A 30 3.27 4.03 0.36
C ARG A 30 3.59 5.46 -0.08
N ARG A 31 2.97 5.98 -1.15
CA ARG A 31 3.21 7.35 -1.62
C ARG A 31 2.82 8.39 -0.57
N GLN A 32 1.67 8.23 0.09
CA GLN A 32 1.26 9.14 1.16
C GLN A 32 2.31 9.21 2.29
N PHE A 33 2.94 8.09 2.65
CA PHE A 33 4.00 8.10 3.68
C PHE A 33 5.31 8.71 3.19
N LEU A 34 5.65 8.59 1.89
CA LEU A 34 6.80 9.27 1.31
C LEU A 34 6.63 10.79 1.34
N ASP A 35 5.43 11.29 0.99
CA ASP A 35 5.11 12.72 0.99
C ASP A 35 5.20 13.32 2.41
N LEU A 36 4.99 12.49 3.44
CA LEU A 36 5.04 12.87 4.85
C LEU A 36 6.42 12.71 5.50
N GLN A 37 7.43 12.20 4.78
CA GLN A 37 8.72 11.82 5.37
C GLN A 37 9.50 12.99 5.97
N SER A 38 9.34 14.20 5.42
CA SER A 38 9.97 15.42 5.96
C SER A 38 9.40 15.84 7.32
N SER A 39 8.11 15.57 7.55
CA SER A 39 7.37 15.99 8.74
C SER A 39 7.33 14.90 9.83
N PHE A 40 7.37 13.63 9.43
CA PHE A 40 7.27 12.47 10.32
C PHE A 40 8.34 11.42 9.97
N PRO A 41 9.64 11.78 10.06
CA PRO A 41 10.71 10.94 9.52
C PRO A 41 10.82 9.58 10.18
N SER A 42 10.59 9.49 11.50
CA SER A 42 10.70 8.24 12.25
C SER A 42 9.56 7.28 11.94
N GLU A 43 8.32 7.77 11.97
CA GLU A 43 7.10 6.99 11.75
C GLU A 43 7.03 6.50 10.31
N THR A 44 7.27 7.40 9.36
CA THR A 44 7.25 7.06 7.94
C THR A 44 8.37 6.10 7.57
N ALA A 45 9.59 6.27 8.12
CA ALA A 45 10.68 5.32 7.88
C ALA A 45 10.31 3.91 8.35
N TYR A 46 9.73 3.77 9.55
CA TYR A 46 9.29 2.48 10.07
C TYR A 46 8.25 1.82 9.15
N ILE A 47 7.21 2.57 8.75
CA ILE A 47 6.16 2.06 7.86
C ILE A 47 6.76 1.66 6.51
N LEU A 48 7.59 2.52 5.90
CA LEU A 48 8.21 2.28 4.60
C LEU A 48 9.16 1.09 4.62
N GLU A 49 9.90 0.87 5.71
CA GLU A 49 10.74 -0.31 5.88
C GLU A 49 9.91 -1.60 5.88
N LYS A 50 8.85 -1.65 6.70
CA LYS A 50 7.96 -2.82 6.78
C LYS A 50 7.29 -3.10 5.44
N LEU A 51 6.82 -2.07 4.74
CA LEU A 51 6.31 -2.21 3.38
C LEU A 51 7.40 -2.72 2.42
N GLY A 52 8.62 -2.19 2.51
CA GLY A 52 9.78 -2.61 1.72
C GLY A 52 10.08 -4.11 1.85
N GLN A 53 9.93 -4.69 3.04
CA GLN A 53 10.09 -6.14 3.27
C GLN A 53 9.03 -6.96 2.51
N VAL A 54 7.78 -6.49 2.46
CA VAL A 54 6.69 -7.14 1.70
C VAL A 54 6.99 -7.10 0.19
N TYR A 55 7.39 -5.94 -0.33
CA TYR A 55 7.80 -5.83 -1.75
C TYR A 55 9.04 -6.66 -2.07
N TYR A 56 9.98 -6.82 -1.12
CA TYR A 56 11.14 -7.67 -1.30
C TYR A 56 10.73 -9.15 -1.42
N ALA A 57 9.87 -9.62 -0.52
CA ALA A 57 9.31 -10.97 -0.60
C ALA A 57 8.59 -11.21 -1.94
N ASP A 58 7.83 -10.23 -2.42
CA ASP A 58 7.13 -10.30 -3.69
C ASP A 58 8.09 -10.43 -4.88
N ARG A 59 9.14 -9.60 -4.91
CA ARG A 59 10.21 -9.70 -5.92
C ARG A 59 10.91 -11.06 -5.87
N LYS A 60 11.13 -11.62 -4.69
CA LYS A 60 11.75 -12.95 -4.53
C LYS A 60 10.85 -14.07 -5.04
N ALA A 61 9.57 -14.06 -4.70
CA ALA A 61 8.61 -15.02 -5.22
C ALA A 61 8.55 -15.01 -6.76
N LYS A 62 8.60 -13.81 -7.37
CA LYS A 62 8.66 -13.64 -8.83
C LYS A 62 9.97 -14.15 -9.44
N GLN A 63 11.12 -13.86 -8.82
CA GLN A 63 12.43 -14.38 -9.26
C GLN A 63 12.49 -15.91 -9.22
N LEU A 64 11.80 -16.52 -8.25
CA LEU A 64 11.67 -17.97 -8.13
C LEU A 64 10.59 -18.57 -9.06
N GLN A 65 9.90 -17.73 -9.84
CA GLN A 65 8.82 -18.13 -10.77
C GLN A 65 7.72 -18.97 -10.08
N LEU A 66 7.40 -18.62 -8.82
CA LEU A 66 6.35 -19.32 -8.08
C LEU A 66 4.99 -19.12 -8.77
N ASN A 67 4.23 -20.20 -8.87
CA ASN A 67 2.85 -20.13 -9.34
C ASN A 67 1.97 -19.34 -8.34
N PRO A 68 0.74 -18.94 -8.70
CA PRO A 68 -0.13 -18.13 -7.85
C PRO A 68 -0.32 -18.67 -6.42
N THR A 69 -0.49 -19.98 -6.27
CA THR A 69 -0.70 -20.62 -4.96
C THR A 69 0.58 -20.63 -4.13
N ASP A 70 1.73 -20.92 -4.74
CA ASP A 70 3.01 -20.94 -4.05
C ASP A 70 3.49 -19.53 -3.69
N ARG A 71 3.21 -18.52 -4.52
CA ARG A 71 3.44 -17.10 -4.19
C ARG A 71 2.61 -16.67 -2.99
N MET A 72 1.34 -17.07 -2.92
CA MET A 72 0.49 -16.80 -1.75
C MET A 72 1.08 -17.43 -0.48
N LYS A 73 1.43 -18.72 -0.51
CA LYS A 73 2.07 -19.42 0.62
C LYS A 73 3.42 -18.80 1.00
N TYR A 74 4.20 -18.36 0.03
CA TYR A 74 5.44 -17.65 0.26
C TYR A 74 5.20 -16.36 1.05
N HIS A 75 4.18 -15.58 0.68
CA HIS A 75 3.82 -14.38 1.41
C HIS A 75 3.23 -14.67 2.80
N GLN A 76 2.46 -15.74 2.99
CA GLN A 76 2.05 -16.17 4.33
C GLN A 76 3.28 -16.41 5.23
N LYS A 77 4.32 -17.06 4.70
CA LYS A 77 5.54 -17.35 5.45
C LYS A 77 6.42 -16.12 5.71
N HIS A 78 6.53 -15.22 4.72
CA HIS A 78 7.55 -14.17 4.72
C HIS A 78 7.00 -12.75 4.95
N SER A 79 5.69 -12.54 4.79
CA SER A 79 5.07 -11.20 4.89
C SER A 79 4.02 -11.10 5.98
N ALA A 80 3.39 -12.21 6.42
CA ALA A 80 2.29 -12.16 7.39
C ALA A 80 2.69 -11.49 8.71
N LYS A 81 3.82 -11.93 9.30
CA LYS A 81 4.31 -11.34 10.55
C LYS A 81 4.64 -9.84 10.40
N VAL A 82 5.27 -9.45 9.29
CA VAL A 82 5.63 -8.05 9.00
C VAL A 82 4.37 -7.18 8.92
N LYS A 83 3.34 -7.68 8.21
CA LYS A 83 2.07 -6.97 8.08
C LYS A 83 1.35 -6.89 9.43
N GLU A 84 1.24 -8.00 10.17
CA GLU A 84 0.65 -8.02 11.51
C GLU A 84 1.30 -7.01 12.46
N GLU A 85 2.64 -7.03 12.56
CA GLU A 85 3.39 -6.06 13.37
C GLU A 85 3.11 -4.61 12.97
N LEU A 86 3.07 -4.34 11.66
CA LEU A 86 2.77 -3.00 11.13
C LEU A 86 1.33 -2.57 11.48
N GLY A 87 0.36 -3.47 11.32
CA GLY A 87 -1.04 -3.22 11.65
C GLY A 87 -1.22 -2.90 13.14
N HIS A 88 -0.65 -3.72 14.01
CA HIS A 88 -0.67 -3.49 15.46
C HIS A 88 0.01 -2.19 15.86
N TRP A 89 1.17 -1.88 15.28
CA TRP A 89 1.88 -0.63 15.55
C TRP A 89 1.03 0.60 15.19
N MET A 90 0.39 0.60 14.01
CA MET A 90 -0.48 1.70 13.57
C MET A 90 -1.71 1.86 14.45
N MET A 91 -2.40 0.76 14.79
CA MET A 91 -3.56 0.81 15.68
C MET A 91 -3.18 1.29 17.07
N LYS A 92 -2.05 0.83 17.61
CA LYS A 92 -1.53 1.26 18.90
C LYS A 92 -1.23 2.75 18.91
N GLY A 93 -0.51 3.26 17.90
CA GLY A 93 -0.17 4.69 17.82
C GLY A 93 -1.40 5.60 17.77
N LEU A 94 -2.47 5.19 17.08
CA LEU A 94 -3.74 5.92 17.11
C LEU A 94 -4.44 5.84 18.47
N ALA A 95 -4.39 4.69 19.15
CA ALA A 95 -5.06 4.47 20.43
C ALA A 95 -4.36 5.17 21.60
N SER A 96 -3.03 5.24 21.59
CA SER A 96 -2.22 5.92 22.62
C SER A 96 -2.20 7.45 22.44
N GLY A 97 -2.52 7.94 21.24
CA GLY A 97 -2.39 9.35 20.88
C GLY A 97 -1.00 9.74 20.36
N ASP A 98 -0.07 8.80 20.22
CA ASP A 98 1.24 9.03 19.61
C ASP A 98 1.13 9.45 18.14
N ILE A 99 0.06 9.01 17.46
CA ILE A 99 -0.33 9.45 16.13
C ILE A 99 -1.62 10.25 16.25
N GLU A 100 -1.55 11.56 16.00
CA GLU A 100 -2.73 12.41 16.03
C GLU A 100 -3.71 12.01 14.91
N LYS A 101 -4.87 11.46 15.31
CA LYS A 101 -5.86 10.85 14.41
C LYS A 101 -6.31 11.76 13.26
N ASN A 102 -6.46 13.06 13.52
CA ASN A 102 -6.93 14.04 12.55
C ASN A 102 -5.77 14.79 11.86
N GLY A 103 -4.52 14.52 12.26
CA GLY A 103 -3.34 15.10 11.63
C GLY A 103 -2.98 14.40 10.31
N PRO A 104 -1.99 14.93 9.56
CA PRO A 104 -1.61 14.38 8.25
C PRO A 104 -1.21 12.90 8.30
N LEU A 105 -0.38 12.50 9.28
CA LEU A 105 0.01 11.11 9.48
C LEU A 105 -1.18 10.23 9.89
N GLY A 106 -2.02 10.71 10.82
CA GLY A 106 -3.22 9.99 11.23
C GLY A 106 -4.20 9.75 10.07
N GLY A 107 -4.34 10.71 9.17
CA GLY A 107 -5.10 10.57 7.93
C GLY A 107 -4.59 9.42 7.06
N ALA A 108 -3.27 9.38 6.81
CA ALA A 108 -2.63 8.34 6.01
C ALA A 108 -2.72 6.94 6.67
N VAL A 109 -2.50 6.86 7.99
CA VAL A 109 -2.65 5.62 8.77
C VAL A 109 -4.09 5.12 8.74
N ASN A 110 -5.07 6.00 8.97
CA ASN A 110 -6.48 5.64 8.89
C ASN A 110 -6.87 5.18 7.48
N TYR A 111 -6.34 5.82 6.43
CA TYR A 111 -6.57 5.40 5.05
C TYR A 111 -6.09 3.96 4.81
N MET A 112 -4.91 3.61 5.32
CA MET A 112 -4.33 2.26 5.20
C MET A 112 -5.10 1.23 6.02
N LEU A 113 -5.44 1.54 7.28
CA LEU A 113 -6.18 0.64 8.17
C LEU A 113 -7.60 0.37 7.68
N LYS A 114 -8.27 1.36 7.09
CA LYS A 114 -9.61 1.19 6.49
C LYS A 114 -9.64 0.18 5.34
N ARG A 115 -8.49 -0.07 4.70
CA ARG A 115 -8.34 -1.01 3.58
C ARG A 115 -7.45 -2.19 3.95
N TRP A 116 -7.29 -2.45 5.25
CA TRP A 116 -6.29 -3.38 5.71
C TRP A 116 -6.51 -4.78 5.15
N THR A 117 -7.76 -5.26 5.13
CA THR A 117 -8.13 -6.57 4.58
C THR A 117 -7.70 -6.69 3.11
N GLU A 118 -8.10 -5.75 2.27
CA GLU A 118 -7.79 -5.76 0.84
C GLU A 118 -6.27 -5.66 0.59
N LEU A 119 -5.56 -4.86 1.39
CA LEU A 119 -4.11 -4.71 1.33
C LEU A 119 -3.33 -5.93 1.89
N ASN A 120 -4.02 -6.97 2.35
CA ASN A 120 -3.45 -8.24 2.82
C ASN A 120 -3.96 -9.47 2.03
N GLU A 121 -4.83 -9.25 1.03
CA GLU A 121 -5.53 -10.33 0.31
C GLU A 121 -4.58 -11.23 -0.50
N PHE A 122 -3.42 -10.74 -0.91
CA PHE A 122 -2.36 -11.52 -1.57
C PHE A 122 -1.81 -12.69 -0.73
N MET A 123 -2.09 -12.71 0.59
CA MET A 123 -1.75 -13.82 1.49
C MET A 123 -2.88 -14.84 1.65
N HIS A 124 -4.06 -14.58 1.07
CA HIS A 124 -5.27 -15.36 1.33
C HIS A 124 -5.89 -15.92 0.05
N THR A 125 -5.77 -15.19 -1.05
CA THR A 125 -6.29 -15.61 -2.36
C THR A 125 -5.14 -15.75 -3.39
N PRO A 126 -4.98 -16.92 -4.02
CA PRO A 126 -3.97 -17.12 -5.07
C PRO A 126 -4.12 -16.13 -6.23
N GLY A 127 -3.00 -15.55 -6.67
CA GLY A 127 -2.96 -14.69 -7.86
C GLY A 127 -3.29 -13.22 -7.62
N VAL A 128 -3.69 -12.84 -6.41
CA VAL A 128 -3.85 -11.43 -6.04
C VAL A 128 -2.48 -10.75 -5.97
N PRO A 129 -2.25 -9.65 -6.72
CA PRO A 129 -0.96 -8.97 -6.73
C PRO A 129 -0.74 -8.10 -5.49
N VAL A 130 0.52 -7.96 -5.07
CA VAL A 130 0.92 -7.04 -3.99
C VAL A 130 0.87 -5.57 -4.45
N SER A 131 1.08 -5.32 -5.73
CA SER A 131 1.10 -3.99 -6.37
C SER A 131 0.17 -3.97 -7.57
N ASN A 132 -0.58 -2.88 -7.75
CA ASN A 132 -1.45 -2.74 -8.92
C ASN A 132 -0.70 -2.28 -10.16
N ALA A 133 0.60 -1.98 -10.08
CA ALA A 133 1.43 -1.77 -11.26
C ALA A 133 1.46 -3.00 -12.19
N GLU A 134 1.12 -4.20 -11.66
CA GLU A 134 0.92 -5.41 -12.46
C GLU A 134 -0.46 -5.44 -13.16
N CYS A 135 -1.46 -4.74 -12.63
CA CYS A 135 -2.77 -4.56 -13.26
C CYS A 135 -2.72 -3.52 -14.39
N GLU A 136 -1.82 -2.54 -14.31
CA GLU A 136 -1.66 -1.47 -15.31
C GLU A 136 -0.88 -1.87 -16.58
N ARG A 137 -0.22 -3.05 -16.61
CA ARG A 137 0.48 -3.55 -17.82
C ARG A 137 -0.39 -4.41 -18.76
N THR A 138 -1.69 -4.49 -18.50
CA THR A 138 -2.64 -5.25 -19.33
C THR A 138 -3.68 -4.35 -20.01
N ILE A 139 -3.30 -3.11 -20.37
CA ILE A 139 -4.11 -2.22 -21.21
C ILE A 139 -3.24 -1.70 -22.35
#